data_AF-A0A7J8PG37-F1
#
_entry.id   AF-A0A7J8PG37-F1
#
_cell.length_a   1.000
_cell.length_b   1.000
_cell.length_c   1.000
_cell.angle_alpha   90.00
_cell.angle_beta   90.00
_cell.angle_gamma   90.00
#
_symmetry.space_group_name_H-M   'P 1'
#
loop_
_entity.id
_entity.type
_entity.pdbx_description
1 polymer ?
#
loop_
_entity_poly.entity_id
_entity_poly.type
_entity_poly.pdbx_seq_one_letter_code
_entity_poly.pdbx_strand_id
1 'polypeptide(L)'
;MALNLVSPPEIHSISFLGSTKSSSFSKLFPGGFVLKKDCGTTFGRKVQCSAQAPQPPPAWPGRAFPDPGHKTWDGPKPISIVGSTGSIGTQTLDIVAENPDKFRVVALAAGSNVTLLVDQVKTFKPQLVAVRNESLVNELKEALADMEQKPEIIPGESGVIEVARHPDAVSVVTGIVGCAGLKPTVAAIEAGKDIALANKETLIAGGPFVLPLAHKHKVKILPADSEHSAIFQCIQGLPEGALRRIILTAS
;
A
#
# COMPACT_ATOMS: atom_id res chain seq x y z
N MET A 1 13.00 13.99 -17.32
CA MET A 1 13.05 13.80 -18.78
C MET A 1 11.62 13.86 -19.29
N ALA A 2 11.36 14.64 -20.34
CA ALA A 2 10.01 14.85 -20.88
C ALA A 2 9.56 13.61 -21.66
N LEU A 3 8.35 13.11 -21.39
CA LEU A 3 7.72 12.05 -22.17
C LEU A 3 6.75 12.69 -23.17
N ASN A 4 7.09 12.59 -24.46
CA ASN A 4 6.17 12.86 -25.56
C ASN A 4 5.08 11.78 -25.57
N LEU A 5 3.82 12.20 -25.47
CA LEU A 5 2.64 11.34 -25.58
C LEU A 5 2.43 10.91 -27.03
N VAL A 6 2.49 9.61 -27.31
CA VAL A 6 2.01 9.02 -28.57
C VAL A 6 0.56 8.58 -28.36
N SER A 7 -0.32 8.98 -29.28
CA SER A 7 -1.74 8.65 -29.34
C SER A 7 -2.02 7.14 -29.54
N PRO A 8 -3.19 6.63 -29.12
CA PRO A 8 -3.45 5.19 -29.07
C PRO A 8 -3.78 4.59 -30.46
N PRO A 9 -3.30 3.37 -30.80
CA PRO A 9 -3.78 2.66 -31.97
C PRO A 9 -5.05 1.85 -31.66
N GLU A 10 -5.93 1.76 -32.66
CA GLU A 10 -7.22 1.08 -32.67
C GLU A 10 -7.11 -0.43 -32.37
N ILE A 11 -8.08 -0.95 -31.58
CA ILE A 11 -8.17 -2.37 -31.22
C ILE A 11 -9.06 -3.09 -32.25
N HIS A 12 -8.47 -3.96 -33.06
CA HIS A 12 -9.22 -4.95 -33.85
C HIS A 12 -9.56 -6.18 -33.00
N SER A 13 -10.84 -6.53 -32.94
CA SER A 13 -11.38 -7.74 -32.33
C SER A 13 -11.08 -8.98 -33.19
N ILE A 14 -10.50 -10.02 -32.58
CA ILE A 14 -10.39 -11.35 -33.19
C ILE A 14 -11.21 -12.34 -32.36
N SER A 15 -12.26 -12.89 -32.96
CA SER A 15 -13.08 -13.99 -32.46
C SER A 15 -12.49 -15.33 -32.93
N PHE A 16 -12.45 -16.33 -32.05
CA PHE A 16 -12.17 -17.71 -32.43
C PHE A 16 -13.40 -18.58 -32.18
N LEU A 17 -14.04 -19.01 -33.27
CA LEU A 17 -15.03 -20.08 -33.30
C LEU A 17 -14.31 -21.44 -33.15
N GLY A 18 -14.76 -22.24 -32.18
CA GLY A 18 -14.43 -23.66 -32.06
C GLY A 18 -15.71 -24.49 -32.08
N SER A 19 -15.90 -25.25 -33.15
CA SER A 19 -17.09 -26.05 -33.47
C SER A 19 -17.25 -27.31 -32.59
N THR A 20 -18.49 -27.50 -32.18
CA THR A 20 -19.27 -28.73 -31.88
C THR A 20 -18.65 -30.13 -32.10
N LYS A 21 -18.89 -31.04 -31.13
CA LYS A 21 -19.78 -32.24 -31.22
C LYS A 21 -19.69 -33.08 -29.92
N SER A 22 -20.82 -33.23 -29.18
CA SER A 22 -21.70 -34.43 -29.12
C SER A 22 -21.13 -35.55 -28.22
N SER A 23 -21.52 -35.65 -26.94
CA SER A 23 -22.69 -36.38 -26.37
C SER A 23 -22.44 -37.87 -26.04
N SER A 24 -22.49 -38.25 -24.76
CA SER A 24 -23.26 -39.44 -24.31
C SER A 24 -23.28 -39.58 -22.77
N PHE A 25 -24.50 -39.54 -22.23
CA PHE A 25 -25.06 -40.25 -21.08
C PHE A 25 -24.19 -40.74 -19.90
N SER A 26 -24.49 -40.23 -18.71
CA SER A 26 -24.22 -40.86 -17.41
C SER A 26 -25.54 -41.25 -16.73
N LYS A 27 -25.69 -42.51 -16.33
CA LYS A 27 -26.71 -42.97 -15.39
C LYS A 27 -26.16 -44.10 -14.49
N LEU A 28 -26.39 -43.90 -13.19
CA LEU A 28 -26.56 -44.87 -12.08
C LEU A 28 -25.31 -45.51 -11.41
N PHE A 29 -25.24 -45.23 -10.09
CA PHE A 29 -24.55 -45.88 -8.94
C PHE A 29 -24.89 -47.39 -8.78
N PRO A 30 -24.39 -48.14 -7.76
CA PRO A 30 -23.20 -48.04 -6.89
C PRO A 30 -22.41 -49.37 -6.71
N GLY A 31 -21.18 -49.30 -6.19
CA GLY A 31 -20.54 -50.39 -5.43
C GLY A 31 -19.92 -51.55 -6.25
N GLY A 32 -18.60 -51.70 -6.15
CA GLY A 32 -17.90 -52.89 -6.67
C GLY A 32 -16.40 -52.71 -6.74
N PHE A 33 -15.68 -53.28 -5.79
CA PHE A 33 -14.24 -53.51 -5.89
C PHE A 33 -13.99 -54.43 -7.10
N VAL A 34 -13.23 -53.95 -8.09
CA VAL A 34 -12.70 -54.78 -9.17
C VAL A 34 -11.19 -54.55 -9.26
N LEU A 35 -10.45 -55.53 -8.77
CA LEU A 35 -9.04 -55.76 -9.10
C LEU A 35 -8.97 -56.07 -10.60
N LYS A 36 -8.51 -55.11 -11.39
CA LYS A 36 -8.12 -55.35 -12.78
C LYS A 36 -6.60 -55.30 -12.87
N LYS A 37 -6.03 -56.48 -13.08
CA LYS A 37 -4.62 -56.73 -13.31
C LYS A 37 -4.36 -56.49 -14.80
N ASP A 38 -3.99 -55.27 -15.16
CA ASP A 38 -3.46 -54.99 -16.50
C ASP A 38 -1.94 -54.95 -16.43
N CYS A 39 -1.36 -55.98 -17.06
CA CYS A 39 0.04 -56.12 -17.36
C CYS A 39 0.39 -55.05 -18.41
N GLY A 40 0.90 -53.92 -17.94
CA GLY A 40 1.50 -52.87 -18.76
C GLY A 40 2.86 -52.55 -18.19
N THR A 41 3.90 -52.90 -18.94
CA THR A 41 5.31 -52.67 -18.62
C THR A 41 5.51 -51.23 -18.13
N THR A 42 5.70 -51.05 -16.83
CA THR A 42 6.05 -49.76 -16.24
C THR A 42 7.47 -49.42 -16.67
N PHE A 43 7.62 -48.68 -17.76
CA PHE A 43 8.78 -47.81 -17.93
C PHE A 43 8.65 -46.69 -16.91
N GLY A 44 9.03 -47.00 -15.67
CA GLY A 44 9.24 -45.99 -14.65
C GLY A 44 10.39 -45.10 -15.12
N ARG A 45 10.07 -43.97 -15.77
CA ARG A 45 10.98 -42.84 -15.77
C ARG A 45 11.07 -42.36 -14.33
N LYS A 46 12.00 -42.96 -13.58
CA LYS A 46 12.58 -42.30 -12.41
C LYS A 46 13.14 -40.98 -12.93
N VAL A 47 12.44 -39.89 -12.65
CA VAL A 47 13.02 -38.56 -12.75
C VAL A 47 14.03 -38.50 -11.62
N GLN A 48 15.27 -38.86 -11.92
CA GLN A 48 16.40 -38.53 -11.07
C GLN A 48 16.62 -37.03 -11.21
N CYS A 49 16.25 -36.27 -10.19
CA CYS A 49 16.79 -34.92 -10.02
C CYS A 49 18.31 -35.08 -9.82
N SER A 50 19.07 -34.86 -10.89
CA SER A 50 20.50 -34.60 -10.78
C SER A 50 20.64 -33.35 -9.90
N ALA A 51 21.22 -33.50 -8.72
CA ALA A 51 21.43 -32.43 -7.74
C ALA A 51 22.46 -31.36 -8.17
N GLN A 52 22.64 -31.15 -9.48
CA GLN A 52 23.49 -30.13 -10.06
C GLN A 52 22.82 -29.58 -11.32
N ALA A 53 21.63 -29.01 -11.17
CA ALA A 53 21.21 -27.93 -12.05
C ALA A 53 21.90 -26.65 -11.56
N PRO A 54 22.44 -25.78 -12.44
CA PRO A 54 22.78 -24.43 -12.03
C PRO A 54 21.55 -23.85 -11.34
N GLN A 55 21.74 -23.29 -10.13
CA GLN A 55 20.70 -22.53 -9.46
C GLN A 55 20.09 -21.56 -10.49
N PRO A 56 18.76 -21.46 -10.61
CA PRO A 56 18.18 -20.46 -11.50
C PRO A 56 18.82 -19.11 -11.13
N PRO A 57 19.24 -18.31 -12.12
CA PRO A 57 19.84 -17.02 -11.81
C PRO A 57 18.89 -16.28 -10.87
N PRO A 58 19.40 -15.60 -9.84
CA PRO A 58 18.55 -14.78 -8.99
C PRO A 58 17.69 -13.92 -9.92
N ALA A 59 16.37 -13.85 -9.65
CA ALA A 59 15.44 -13.09 -10.48
C ALA A 59 15.88 -11.62 -10.67
N TRP A 60 16.85 -11.17 -9.87
CA TRP A 60 17.43 -9.85 -9.82
C TRP A 60 18.96 -9.88 -10.00
N PRO A 61 19.49 -9.47 -11.17
CA PRO A 61 20.88 -9.08 -11.31
C PRO A 61 21.03 -7.61 -10.90
N GLY A 62 20.79 -7.29 -9.63
CA GLY A 62 20.95 -5.92 -9.15
C GLY A 62 20.29 -5.70 -7.81
N ARG A 63 20.99 -5.06 -6.87
CA ARG A 63 20.38 -4.52 -5.65
C ARG A 63 19.46 -3.38 -6.10
N ALA A 64 18.26 -3.24 -5.55
CA ALA A 64 17.47 -2.02 -5.74
C ALA A 64 18.36 -0.87 -5.27
N PHE A 65 18.90 -0.09 -6.21
CA PHE A 65 19.77 1.00 -5.82
C PHE A 65 18.89 2.03 -5.13
N PRO A 66 19.23 2.47 -3.91
CA PRO A 66 18.54 3.60 -3.31
C PRO A 66 18.72 4.79 -4.26
N ASP A 67 17.58 5.34 -4.68
CA ASP A 67 17.52 6.49 -5.57
C ASP A 67 18.34 7.66 -4.97
N PRO A 68 19.29 8.28 -5.70
CA PRO A 68 20.21 9.30 -5.18
C PRO A 68 19.56 10.50 -4.49
N GLY A 69 18.25 10.73 -4.67
CA GLY A 69 17.47 11.79 -4.04
C GLY A 69 16.75 11.40 -2.73
N HIS A 70 17.15 10.32 -2.06
CA HIS A 70 16.50 9.89 -0.81
C HIS A 70 16.73 10.92 0.32
N LYS A 71 15.65 11.43 0.90
CA LYS A 71 15.72 12.33 2.07
C LYS A 71 16.41 11.61 3.23
N THR A 72 17.43 12.22 3.82
CA THR A 72 18.11 11.68 4.99
C THR A 72 17.50 12.23 6.27
N TRP A 73 17.51 11.44 7.32
CA TRP A 73 17.09 11.83 8.66
C TRP A 73 18.00 11.12 9.67
N ASP A 74 18.18 11.75 10.82
CA ASP A 74 18.96 11.16 11.91
C ASP A 74 18.04 10.28 12.77
N GLY A 75 18.42 9.02 12.96
CA GLY A 75 17.68 8.06 13.78
C GLY A 75 16.44 7.45 13.07
N PRO A 76 15.39 7.10 13.83
CA PRO A 76 14.19 6.50 13.27
C PRO A 76 13.44 7.47 12.34
N LYS A 77 12.94 6.97 11.21
CA LYS A 77 12.21 7.74 10.21
C LYS A 77 10.97 8.40 10.81
N PRO A 78 10.88 9.74 10.81
CA PRO A 78 9.72 10.43 11.36
C PRO A 78 8.54 10.39 10.37
N ILE A 79 7.40 9.86 10.82
CA ILE A 79 6.19 9.73 9.99
C ILE A 79 4.97 10.33 10.66
N SER A 80 4.07 10.87 9.83
CA SER A 80 2.71 11.25 10.23
C SER A 80 1.71 10.22 9.71
N ILE A 81 0.63 10.00 10.45
CA ILE A 81 -0.43 9.07 10.05
C ILE A 81 -1.78 9.80 10.06
N VAL A 82 -2.39 9.92 8.88
CA VAL A 82 -3.72 10.49 8.70
C VAL A 82 -4.73 9.36 8.63
N GLY A 83 -5.64 9.26 9.59
CA GLY A 83 -6.56 8.12 9.74
C GLY A 83 -5.99 7.00 10.61
N SER A 84 -5.33 7.34 11.72
CA SER A 84 -4.60 6.41 12.60
C SER A 84 -5.48 5.33 13.24
N THR A 85 -6.75 5.62 13.47
CA THR A 85 -7.73 4.70 14.09
C THR A 85 -8.48 3.85 13.07
N GLY A 86 -8.18 3.99 11.78
CA GLY A 86 -8.72 3.13 10.72
C GLY A 86 -7.84 1.91 10.48
N SER A 87 -8.31 0.97 9.66
CA SER A 87 -7.61 -0.30 9.38
C SER A 87 -6.16 -0.10 8.91
N ILE A 88 -5.91 0.84 7.99
CA ILE A 88 -4.55 1.14 7.52
C ILE A 88 -3.71 1.79 8.63
N GLY A 89 -4.31 2.70 9.39
CA GLY A 89 -3.62 3.40 10.47
C GLY A 89 -3.17 2.47 11.59
N THR A 90 -4.04 1.56 12.05
CA THR A 90 -3.70 0.59 13.09
C THR A 90 -2.62 -0.38 12.61
N GLN A 91 -2.75 -0.94 11.40
CA GLN A 91 -1.73 -1.82 10.81
C GLN A 91 -0.38 -1.11 10.65
N THR A 92 -0.39 0.17 10.28
CA THR A 92 0.83 0.97 10.20
C THR A 92 1.47 1.11 11.59
N LEU A 93 0.68 1.39 12.62
CA LEU A 93 1.17 1.51 13.98
C LEU A 93 1.69 0.19 14.55
N ASP A 94 1.09 -0.95 14.19
CA ASP A 94 1.60 -2.27 14.54
C ASP A 94 3.02 -2.49 13.99
N ILE A 95 3.25 -2.15 12.72
CA ILE A 95 4.58 -2.21 12.10
C ILE A 95 5.58 -1.27 12.80
N VAL A 96 5.14 -0.07 13.20
CA VAL A 96 5.98 0.89 13.93
C VAL A 96 6.35 0.34 15.32
N ALA A 97 5.39 -0.27 16.03
CA ALA A 97 5.62 -0.88 17.33
C ALA A 97 6.63 -2.04 17.26
N GLU A 98 6.61 -2.82 16.18
CA GLU A 98 7.59 -3.89 15.92
C GLU A 98 8.96 -3.37 15.48
N ASN A 99 9.07 -2.12 15.01
CA ASN A 99 10.29 -1.54 14.45
C ASN A 99 10.61 -0.13 15.00
N PRO A 100 10.75 0.03 16.33
CA PRO A 100 10.93 1.34 16.97
C PRO A 100 12.27 2.01 16.64
N ASP A 101 13.27 1.24 16.21
CA ASP A 101 14.57 1.74 15.73
C ASP A 101 14.49 2.35 14.32
N LYS A 102 13.45 1.99 13.53
CA LYS A 102 13.29 2.41 12.14
C LYS A 102 12.27 3.52 11.96
N PHE A 103 11.26 3.60 12.80
CA PHE A 103 10.17 4.57 12.65
C PHE A 103 9.85 5.29 13.94
N ARG A 104 9.48 6.57 13.82
CA ARG A 104 8.98 7.40 14.91
C ARG A 104 7.71 8.11 14.45
N VAL A 105 6.63 7.97 15.21
CA VAL A 105 5.39 8.71 14.93
C VAL A 105 5.53 10.13 15.47
N VAL A 106 5.42 11.13 14.61
CA VAL A 106 5.47 12.54 15.02
C VAL A 106 4.08 13.17 15.12
N ALA A 107 3.12 12.71 14.32
CA ALA A 107 1.76 13.24 14.35
C ALA A 107 0.69 12.20 13.97
N LEU A 108 -0.47 12.26 14.62
CA LEU A 108 -1.61 11.36 14.39
C LEU A 108 -2.90 12.14 14.14
N ALA A 109 -3.69 11.75 13.15
CA ALA A 109 -5.05 12.26 12.95
C ALA A 109 -6.08 11.13 12.97
N ALA A 110 -7.17 11.31 13.70
CA ALA A 110 -8.30 10.39 13.73
C ALA A 110 -9.63 11.07 13.38
N GLY A 111 -10.64 10.24 13.08
CA GLY A 111 -12.00 10.70 12.83
C GLY A 111 -12.76 10.98 14.12
N SER A 112 -13.30 9.91 14.73
CA SER A 112 -14.16 10.00 15.91
C SER A 112 -13.85 8.95 16.99
N ASN A 113 -12.87 8.04 16.78
CA ASN A 113 -12.54 7.01 17.76
C ASN A 113 -11.52 7.54 18.77
N VAL A 114 -12.01 8.28 19.77
CA VAL A 114 -11.16 8.91 20.80
C VAL A 114 -10.47 7.88 21.66
N THR A 115 -11.18 6.83 22.08
CA THR A 115 -10.64 5.78 22.95
C THR A 115 -9.38 5.16 22.35
N LEU A 116 -9.45 4.69 21.10
CA LEU A 116 -8.28 4.13 20.43
C LEU A 116 -7.19 5.18 20.19
N LEU A 117 -7.57 6.42 19.86
CA LEU A 117 -6.59 7.49 19.68
C LEU A 117 -5.81 7.77 20.97
N VAL A 118 -6.47 7.77 22.14
CA VAL A 118 -5.81 7.96 23.44
C VAL A 118 -4.76 6.88 23.68
N ASP A 119 -5.08 5.62 23.39
CA ASP A 119 -4.14 4.51 23.54
C ASP A 119 -2.94 4.66 22.59
N GLN A 120 -3.19 5.08 21.35
CA GLN A 120 -2.14 5.37 20.38
C GLN A 120 -1.25 6.54 20.85
N VAL A 121 -1.83 7.60 21.40
CA VAL A 121 -1.08 8.76 21.91
C VAL A 121 -0.21 8.38 23.10
N LYS A 122 -0.73 7.61 24.05
CA LYS A 122 0.02 7.12 25.21
C LYS A 122 1.20 6.24 24.80
N THR A 123 1.00 5.40 23.78
CA THR A 123 2.01 4.45 23.29
C THR A 123 3.10 5.14 22.48
N PHE A 124 2.72 5.92 21.47
CA PHE A 124 3.65 6.47 20.48
C PHE A 124 4.13 7.88 20.79
N LYS A 125 3.50 8.58 21.75
CA LYS A 125 3.85 9.93 22.21
C LYS A 125 4.12 10.91 21.06
N PRO A 126 3.19 11.08 20.10
CA PRO A 126 3.34 12.04 19.02
C PRO A 126 3.40 13.47 19.56
N GLN A 127 3.95 14.39 18.78
CA GLN A 127 4.00 15.82 19.11
C GLN A 127 2.66 16.50 18.82
N LEU A 128 1.98 16.08 17.75
CA LEU A 128 0.71 16.65 17.29
C LEU A 128 -0.37 15.58 17.12
N VAL A 129 -1.57 15.89 17.59
CA VAL A 129 -2.75 15.04 17.45
C VAL A 129 -3.93 15.85 16.91
N ALA A 130 -4.67 15.27 15.97
CA ALA A 130 -5.89 15.85 15.46
C ALA A 130 -7.08 14.90 15.57
N VAL A 131 -8.23 15.46 15.92
CA VAL A 131 -9.53 14.77 15.86
C VAL A 131 -10.44 15.57 14.96
N ARG A 132 -10.89 14.94 13.87
CA ARG A 132 -11.76 15.59 12.88
C ARG A 132 -13.08 16.02 13.50
N ASN A 133 -13.66 15.22 14.39
CA ASN A 133 -14.89 15.59 15.09
C ASN A 133 -14.59 16.53 16.28
N GLU A 134 -14.86 17.81 16.10
CA GLU A 134 -14.57 18.86 17.10
C GLU A 134 -15.31 18.65 18.43
N SER A 135 -16.48 18.01 18.41
CA SER A 135 -17.25 17.75 19.63
C SER A 135 -16.53 16.82 20.62
N LEU A 136 -15.55 16.06 20.14
CA LEU A 136 -14.83 15.03 20.90
C LEU A 136 -13.47 15.52 21.44
N VAL A 137 -13.13 16.78 21.20
CA VAL A 137 -11.83 17.36 21.57
C VAL A 137 -11.70 17.47 23.09
N ASN A 138 -12.79 17.82 23.79
CA ASN A 138 -12.79 17.91 25.25
C ASN A 138 -12.60 16.53 25.87
N GLU A 139 -13.30 15.51 25.36
CA GLU A 139 -13.13 14.12 25.78
C GLU A 139 -11.68 13.64 25.60
N LEU A 140 -11.06 13.94 24.45
CA LEU A 140 -9.64 13.63 24.21
C LEU A 140 -8.72 14.33 25.23
N LYS A 141 -8.95 15.62 25.50
CA LYS A 141 -8.13 16.40 26.45
C LYS A 141 -8.24 15.87 27.87
N GLU A 142 -9.45 15.51 28.30
CA GLU A 142 -9.72 14.91 29.60
C GLU A 142 -9.03 13.55 29.73
N ALA A 143 -9.16 12.68 28.72
CA ALA A 143 -8.54 11.35 28.73
C ALA A 143 -6.99 11.37 28.71
N LEU A 144 -6.40 12.49 28.26
CA LEU A 144 -4.96 12.75 28.26
C LEU A 144 -4.50 13.66 29.41
N ALA A 145 -5.37 13.99 30.37
CA ALA A 145 -5.07 14.94 31.43
C ALA A 145 -3.87 14.51 32.31
N ASP A 146 -3.74 13.20 32.54
CA ASP A 146 -2.71 12.62 33.41
C ASP A 146 -1.36 12.36 32.70
N MET A 147 -1.26 12.62 31.38
CA MET A 147 0.02 12.49 30.68
C MET A 147 0.97 13.64 31.04
N GLU A 148 2.21 13.31 31.38
CA GLU A 148 3.28 14.29 31.60
C GLU A 148 3.61 15.08 30.33
N GLN A 149 3.70 14.39 29.19
CA GLN A 149 3.99 14.99 27.89
C GLN A 149 2.73 14.95 27.03
N LYS A 150 2.04 16.09 26.97
CA LYS A 150 0.81 16.22 26.17
C LYS A 150 1.15 16.67 24.76
N PRO A 151 0.57 16.03 23.73
CA PRO A 151 0.66 16.54 22.37
C PRO A 151 -0.08 17.86 22.24
N GLU A 152 0.29 18.65 21.23
CA GLU A 152 -0.59 19.69 20.72
C GLU A 152 -1.84 19.02 20.13
N ILE A 153 -3.03 19.54 20.45
CA ILE A 153 -4.30 19.00 19.95
C ILE A 153 -4.97 20.05 19.07
N ILE A 154 -5.09 19.76 17.77
CA ILE A 154 -5.76 20.66 16.81
C ILE A 154 -7.07 20.01 16.34
N PRO A 155 -8.22 20.66 16.56
CA PRO A 155 -9.52 20.11 16.20
C PRO A 155 -9.81 20.25 14.69
N GLY A 156 -10.76 19.45 14.20
CA GLY A 156 -11.39 19.68 12.90
C GLY A 156 -10.53 19.29 11.70
N GLU A 157 -10.99 19.69 10.50
CA GLU A 157 -10.28 19.42 9.24
C GLU A 157 -8.91 20.11 9.19
N SER A 158 -8.76 21.29 9.82
CA SER A 158 -7.49 22.01 9.89
C SER A 158 -6.44 21.18 10.61
N GLY A 159 -6.78 20.55 11.73
CA GLY A 159 -5.87 19.65 12.44
C GLY A 159 -5.41 18.47 11.60
N VAL A 160 -6.32 17.87 10.81
CA VAL A 160 -5.97 16.77 9.89
C VAL A 160 -4.93 17.23 8.84
N ILE A 161 -5.07 18.47 8.35
CA ILE A 161 -4.12 19.08 7.43
C ILE A 161 -2.78 19.36 8.11
N GLU A 162 -2.77 19.89 9.34
CA GLU A 162 -1.53 20.13 10.10
C GLU A 162 -0.75 18.85 10.35
N VAL A 163 -1.43 17.76 10.72
CA VAL A 163 -0.81 16.43 10.87
C VAL A 163 -0.12 15.99 9.57
N ALA A 164 -0.77 16.20 8.43
CA ALA A 164 -0.24 15.80 7.12
C ALA A 164 0.97 16.65 6.68
N ARG A 165 1.07 17.90 7.13
CA ARG A 165 2.19 18.79 6.79
C ARG A 165 3.20 19.01 7.92
N HIS A 166 3.11 18.21 8.99
CA HIS A 166 3.93 18.37 10.20
C HIS A 166 5.42 18.55 9.85
N PRO A 167 6.10 19.57 10.41
CA PRO A 167 7.45 19.94 9.99
C PRO A 167 8.45 18.79 10.13
N ASP A 168 8.39 18.03 11.22
CA ASP A 168 9.30 16.93 11.49
C ASP A 168 9.05 15.67 10.65
N ALA A 169 7.86 15.51 10.05
CA ALA A 169 7.57 14.32 9.27
C ALA A 169 8.37 14.34 7.97
N VAL A 170 8.89 13.20 7.52
CA VAL A 170 9.46 13.07 6.16
C VAL A 170 8.51 12.33 5.22
N SER A 171 7.59 11.54 5.78
CA SER A 171 6.56 10.84 5.03
C SER A 171 5.23 10.84 5.78
N VAL A 172 4.14 10.79 5.02
CA VAL A 172 2.77 10.74 5.55
C VAL A 172 2.05 9.51 5.02
N VAL A 173 1.47 8.74 5.93
CA VAL A 173 0.60 7.62 5.60
C VAL A 173 -0.85 8.11 5.54
N THR A 174 -1.50 7.92 4.39
CA THR A 174 -2.88 8.38 4.18
C THR A 174 -3.85 7.20 4.32
N GLY A 175 -4.30 6.93 5.55
CA GLY A 175 -5.30 5.90 5.89
C GLY A 175 -6.74 6.42 5.98
N ILE A 176 -7.00 7.69 5.67
CA ILE A 176 -8.35 8.26 5.62
C ILE A 176 -9.13 7.75 4.40
N VAL A 177 -10.44 7.60 4.55
CA VAL A 177 -11.33 7.08 3.51
C VAL A 177 -11.97 8.19 2.66
N GLY A 178 -12.19 7.91 1.38
CA GLY A 178 -12.86 8.79 0.44
C GLY A 178 -12.11 10.09 0.13
N CYS A 179 -12.82 11.06 -0.44
CA CYS A 179 -12.25 12.33 -0.89
C CYS A 179 -11.74 13.24 0.26
N ALA A 180 -12.02 12.89 1.52
CA ALA A 180 -11.50 13.62 2.68
C ALA A 180 -9.96 13.59 2.75
N GLY A 181 -9.31 12.61 2.09
CA GLY A 181 -7.85 12.54 1.98
C GLY A 181 -7.20 13.53 1.02
N LEU A 182 -7.99 14.21 0.17
CA LEU A 182 -7.44 15.07 -0.87
C LEU A 182 -6.71 16.30 -0.30
N LYS A 183 -7.38 17.11 0.55
CA LYS A 183 -6.76 18.32 1.12
C LYS A 183 -5.52 18.00 1.96
N PRO A 184 -5.53 16.99 2.87
CA PRO A 184 -4.33 16.61 3.61
C PRO A 184 -3.20 16.13 2.69
N THR A 185 -3.51 15.38 1.63
CA THR A 185 -2.50 14.91 0.65
C THR A 185 -1.86 16.08 -0.09
N VAL A 186 -2.66 17.05 -0.55
CA VAL A 186 -2.15 18.27 -1.20
C VAL A 186 -1.23 19.04 -0.27
N ALA A 187 -1.64 19.26 0.99
CA ALA A 187 -0.81 19.96 1.97
C ALA A 187 0.51 19.24 2.28
N ALA A 188 0.47 17.91 2.39
CA ALA A 188 1.67 17.09 2.57
C ALA A 188 2.63 17.21 1.38
N ILE A 189 2.10 17.22 0.15
CA ILE A 189 2.91 17.41 -1.07
C ILE A 189 3.53 18.80 -1.10
N GLU A 190 2.76 19.84 -0.80
CA GLU A 190 3.26 21.22 -0.76
C GLU A 190 4.38 21.40 0.27
N ALA A 191 4.26 20.72 1.41
CA ALA A 191 5.27 20.64 2.46
C ALA A 191 6.44 19.69 2.14
N GLY A 192 6.47 19.10 0.95
CA GLY A 192 7.57 18.26 0.48
C GLY A 192 7.65 16.90 1.17
N LYS A 193 6.53 16.35 1.66
CA LYS A 193 6.48 15.05 2.37
C LYS A 193 6.21 13.92 1.38
N ASP A 194 6.91 12.79 1.52
CA ASP A 194 6.60 11.62 0.69
C ASP A 194 5.27 10.99 1.14
N ILE A 195 4.46 10.55 0.20
CA ILE A 195 3.10 10.08 0.47
C ILE A 195 3.08 8.56 0.37
N ALA A 196 2.79 7.88 1.47
CA ALA A 196 2.37 6.48 1.47
C ALA A 196 0.84 6.44 1.28
N LEU A 197 0.44 6.30 0.02
CA LEU A 197 -0.94 6.48 -0.41
C LEU A 197 -1.72 5.16 -0.34
N ALA A 198 -2.54 5.00 0.71
CA ALA A 198 -3.51 3.91 0.79
C ALA A 198 -4.91 4.32 0.30
N ASN A 199 -5.22 5.61 0.28
CA ASN A 199 -6.50 6.11 -0.20
C ASN A 199 -6.51 6.23 -1.74
N LYS A 200 -7.14 5.27 -2.43
CA LYS A 200 -7.24 5.30 -3.90
C LYS A 200 -8.14 6.42 -4.43
N GLU A 201 -9.18 6.80 -3.67
CA GLU A 201 -10.14 7.84 -4.09
C GLU A 201 -9.47 9.19 -4.35
N THR A 202 -8.37 9.49 -3.64
CA THR A 202 -7.59 10.72 -3.82
C THR A 202 -7.03 10.84 -5.24
N LEU A 203 -6.49 9.75 -5.82
CA LEU A 203 -5.99 9.77 -7.19
C LEU A 203 -7.08 9.55 -8.23
N ILE A 204 -8.16 8.82 -7.89
CA ILE A 204 -9.32 8.67 -8.78
C ILE A 204 -9.98 10.04 -9.02
N ALA A 205 -10.21 10.82 -7.96
CA ALA A 205 -10.87 12.12 -8.06
C ALA A 205 -9.91 13.27 -8.41
N GLY A 206 -8.67 13.21 -7.90
CA GLY A 206 -7.71 14.33 -7.94
C GLY A 206 -6.47 14.08 -8.79
N GLY A 207 -6.32 12.93 -9.45
CA GLY A 207 -5.09 12.54 -10.16
C GLY A 207 -4.50 13.59 -11.10
N PRO A 208 -5.28 14.22 -12.01
CA PRO A 208 -4.78 15.26 -12.91
C PRO A 208 -4.21 16.50 -12.20
N PHE A 209 -4.55 16.73 -10.93
CA PHE A 209 -4.01 17.83 -10.13
C PHE A 209 -2.88 17.35 -9.20
N VAL A 210 -3.08 16.22 -8.51
CA VAL A 210 -2.17 15.67 -7.50
C VAL A 210 -0.85 15.22 -8.12
N LEU A 211 -0.87 14.55 -9.28
CA LEU A 211 0.34 14.01 -9.90
C LEU A 211 1.28 15.12 -10.41
N PRO A 212 0.81 16.16 -11.14
CA PRO A 212 1.67 17.29 -11.49
C PRO A 212 2.21 18.03 -10.26
N LEU A 213 1.40 18.16 -9.21
CA LEU A 213 1.82 18.80 -7.96
C LEU A 213 2.95 18.01 -7.28
N ALA A 214 2.81 16.70 -7.15
CA ALA A 214 3.86 15.84 -6.60
C ALA A 214 5.16 15.93 -7.40
N HIS A 215 5.07 15.93 -8.74
CA HIS A 215 6.24 16.13 -9.60
C HIS A 215 6.88 17.52 -9.38
N LYS A 216 6.08 18.59 -9.31
CA LYS A 216 6.56 19.96 -9.05
C LYS A 216 7.34 20.05 -7.73
N HIS A 217 6.84 19.41 -6.67
CA HIS A 217 7.45 19.41 -5.34
C HIS A 217 8.50 18.31 -5.13
N LYS A 218 8.78 17.49 -6.15
CA LYS A 218 9.72 16.35 -6.09
C LYS A 218 9.38 15.37 -4.96
N VAL A 219 8.09 15.18 -4.74
CA VAL A 219 7.53 14.28 -3.73
C VAL A 219 7.25 12.92 -4.34
N LYS A 220 7.62 11.86 -3.62
CA LYS A 220 7.31 10.49 -4.03
C LYS A 220 5.91 10.11 -3.55
N ILE A 221 5.12 9.50 -4.44
CA ILE A 221 3.87 8.82 -4.09
C ILE A 221 4.15 7.32 -4.14
N LEU A 222 4.11 6.69 -2.98
CA LEU A 222 4.34 5.27 -2.78
C LEU A 222 2.98 4.57 -2.57
N PRO A 223 2.63 3.56 -3.39
CA PRO A 223 1.36 2.87 -3.25
C PRO A 223 1.37 1.99 -2.00
N ALA A 224 0.37 2.18 -1.15
CA ALA A 224 0.12 1.32 0.02
C ALA A 224 -1.12 0.42 -0.18
N ASP A 225 -1.92 0.65 -1.21
CA ASP A 225 -2.98 -0.28 -1.64
C ASP A 225 -2.35 -1.59 -2.14
N SER A 226 -2.96 -2.74 -1.81
CA SER A 226 -2.32 -4.05 -1.85
C SER A 226 -1.87 -4.46 -3.26
N GLU A 227 -2.75 -4.32 -4.25
CA GLU A 227 -2.48 -4.69 -5.64
C GLU A 227 -1.49 -3.73 -6.28
N HIS A 228 -1.64 -2.43 -6.00
CA HIS A 228 -0.75 -1.38 -6.50
C HIS A 228 0.66 -1.52 -5.91
N SER A 229 0.76 -1.87 -4.62
CA SER A 229 2.01 -2.18 -3.93
C SER A 229 2.66 -3.44 -4.50
N ALA A 230 1.90 -4.50 -4.77
CA ALA A 230 2.41 -5.71 -5.41
C ALA A 230 2.98 -5.41 -6.81
N ILE A 231 2.25 -4.65 -7.63
CA ILE A 231 2.74 -4.19 -8.94
C ILE A 231 4.03 -3.38 -8.76
N PHE A 232 4.03 -2.41 -7.84
CA PHE A 232 5.18 -1.54 -7.59
C PHE A 232 6.42 -2.33 -7.22
N GLN A 233 6.30 -3.35 -6.37
CA GLN A 233 7.40 -4.22 -5.97
C GLN A 233 7.89 -5.11 -7.14
N CYS A 234 6.98 -5.66 -7.93
CA CYS A 234 7.31 -6.49 -9.10
C CYS A 234 8.04 -5.74 -10.21
N ILE A 235 7.79 -4.43 -10.36
CA ILE A 235 8.44 -3.62 -11.41
C ILE A 235 9.77 -3.00 -11.00
N GLN A 236 10.13 -3.06 -9.70
CA GLN A 236 11.42 -2.51 -9.26
C GLN A 236 12.58 -3.22 -9.99
N GLY A 237 13.55 -2.44 -10.48
CA GLY A 237 14.74 -2.97 -11.14
C GLY A 237 14.54 -3.41 -12.61
N LEU A 238 13.33 -3.34 -13.15
CA LEU A 238 13.11 -3.56 -14.58
C LEU A 238 13.62 -2.38 -15.42
N PRO A 239 14.16 -2.62 -16.63
CA PRO A 239 14.55 -1.54 -17.51
C PRO A 239 13.33 -0.75 -17.98
N GLU A 240 13.53 0.53 -18.31
CA GLU A 240 12.48 1.38 -18.86
C GLU A 240 11.87 0.74 -20.11
N GLY A 241 10.53 0.72 -20.19
CA GLY A 241 9.80 0.07 -21.30
C GLY A 241 9.63 -1.45 -21.18
N ALA A 242 10.17 -2.11 -20.15
CA ALA A 242 10.02 -3.56 -19.97
C ALA A 242 8.60 -4.00 -19.57
N LEU A 243 7.78 -3.08 -19.03
CA LEU A 243 6.43 -3.39 -18.60
C LEU A 243 5.51 -3.64 -19.80
N ARG A 244 5.15 -4.90 -20.03
CA ARG A 244 4.24 -5.29 -21.12
C ARG A 244 2.77 -5.34 -20.73
N ARG A 245 2.47 -5.80 -19.52
CA ARG A 245 1.09 -6.08 -19.05
C ARG A 245 1.02 -6.01 -17.53
N ILE A 246 -0.08 -5.47 -17.01
CA ILE A 246 -0.46 -5.55 -15.60
C ILE A 246 -1.62 -6.54 -15.47
N ILE A 247 -1.54 -7.43 -14.48
CA ILE A 247 -2.64 -8.31 -14.09
C ILE A 247 -3.13 -7.82 -12.74
N LEU A 248 -4.36 -7.28 -12.71
CA LEU A 248 -4.99 -6.83 -11.49
C LEU A 248 -5.92 -7.93 -10.97
N THR A 249 -5.64 -8.43 -9.77
CA THR A 249 -6.43 -9.47 -9.10
C THR A 249 -7.57 -8.85 -8.32
N ALA A 250 -8.66 -9.60 -8.14
CA ALA A 250 -9.77 -9.26 -7.27
C ALA A 250 -10.21 -10.52 -6.50
N SER A 251 -10.67 -10.35 -5.27
CA SER A 251 -11.19 -11.41 -4.38
C SER A 251 -12.67 -11.68 -4.61
#